data_AF-S4W5H5-F1
#
_entry.id   AF-S4W5H5-F1
#
_cell.length_a   1.000
_cell.length_b   1.000
_cell.length_c   1.000
_cell.angle_alpha   90.00
_cell.angle_beta   90.00
_cell.angle_gamma   90.00
#
_symmetry.space_group_name_H-M   'P 1'
#
loop_
_entity.id
_entity.type
_entity.pdbx_description
1 polymer ?
#
loop_
_entity_poly.entity_id
_entity_poly.type
_entity_poly.pdbx_seq_one_letter_code
_entity_poly.pdbx_strand_id
1 'polypeptide(L)'
;MPSRTKTGLDEDEERVTRAQRLLIGLGAALVHTPFDTTTHDRLRSFLTDDADEVLTSLEALRRRPEAELRARIAELCGHSLLAEGSA
;
A
#
# COMPACT_ATOMS: atom_id res chain seq x y z
N MET A 1 27.84 -2.76 -16.36
CA MET A 1 26.97 -3.31 -15.30
C MET A 1 25.54 -3.23 -15.76
N PRO A 2 24.75 -4.32 -15.77
CA PRO A 2 23.37 -4.22 -16.21
C PRO A 2 22.56 -3.49 -15.14
N SER A 3 21.93 -2.38 -15.52
CA SER A 3 20.99 -1.64 -14.69
C SER A 3 19.83 -2.57 -14.32
N ARG A 4 19.74 -2.94 -13.04
CA ARG A 4 18.60 -3.67 -12.48
C ARG A 4 17.37 -2.78 -12.65
N THR A 5 16.53 -3.08 -13.65
CA THR A 5 15.22 -2.46 -13.82
C THR A 5 14.42 -2.66 -12.53
N LYS A 6 14.09 -1.58 -11.85
CA LYS A 6 13.16 -1.62 -10.72
C LYS A 6 11.80 -2.04 -11.28
N THR A 7 11.40 -3.28 -11.03
CA THR A 7 10.04 -3.73 -11.31
C THR A 7 9.10 -2.88 -10.44
N GLY A 8 8.12 -2.23 -11.06
CA GLY A 8 7.12 -1.43 -10.35
C GLY A 8 6.24 -2.29 -9.45
N LEU A 9 5.40 -1.65 -8.63
CA LEU A 9 4.37 -2.34 -7.84
C LEU A 9 3.41 -3.09 -8.77
N ASP A 10 2.89 -4.22 -8.31
CA ASP A 10 1.75 -4.86 -8.96
C ASP A 10 0.44 -4.13 -8.64
N GLU A 11 -0.66 -4.54 -9.27
CA GLU A 11 -1.95 -3.87 -9.15
C GLU A 11 -2.49 -3.83 -7.71
N ASP A 12 -2.37 -4.94 -6.97
CA ASP A 12 -2.83 -5.00 -5.58
C ASP A 12 -1.93 -4.16 -4.67
N GLU A 13 -0.61 -4.26 -4.86
CA GLU A 13 0.38 -3.48 -4.14
C GLU A 13 0.17 -1.97 -4.36
N GLU A 14 -0.05 -1.57 -5.60
CA GLU A 14 -0.28 -0.18 -5.97
C GLU A 14 -1.59 0.35 -5.40
N ARG A 15 -2.68 -0.42 -5.52
CA ARG A 15 -4.00 -0.05 -5.01
C ARG A 15 -3.96 0.18 -3.50
N VAL A 16 -3.37 -0.76 -2.75
CA VAL A 16 -3.25 -0.65 -1.29
C VAL A 16 -2.32 0.51 -0.90
N THR A 17 -1.18 0.69 -1.58
CA THR A 17 -0.24 1.79 -1.30
C THR A 17 -0.88 3.15 -1.54
N ARG A 18 -1.65 3.28 -2.63
CA ARG A 18 -2.36 4.52 -2.99
C ARG A 18 -3.44 4.85 -1.95
N ALA A 19 -4.26 3.86 -1.59
CA ALA A 19 -5.30 4.01 -0.57
C ALA A 19 -4.71 4.38 0.79
N GLN A 20 -3.62 3.75 1.20
CA GLN A 20 -2.93 4.08 2.45
C GLN A 20 -2.49 5.56 2.49
N ARG A 21 -1.85 6.05 1.42
CA ARG A 21 -1.41 7.45 1.34
C ARG A 21 -2.59 8.42 1.40
N LEU A 22 -3.67 8.11 0.67
CA LEU A 22 -4.89 8.91 0.69
C LEU A 22 -5.49 8.98 2.10
N LEU A 23 -5.66 7.83 2.76
CA LEU A 23 -6.26 7.74 4.09
C LEU A 23 -5.44 8.46 5.16
N ILE A 24 -4.10 8.38 5.09
CA ILE A 24 -3.22 9.16 5.98
C ILE A 24 -3.47 10.66 5.77
N GLY A 25 -3.55 11.12 4.52
CA GLY A 25 -3.84 12.51 4.20
C GLY A 25 -5.21 12.97 4.72
N LEU A 26 -6.25 12.17 4.53
CA LEU A 26 -7.59 12.46 5.04
C LEU A 26 -7.63 12.47 6.57
N GLY A 27 -6.97 11.53 7.23
CA GLY A 27 -6.87 11.50 8.70
C GLY A 27 -6.18 12.75 9.24
N ALA A 28 -5.07 13.16 8.64
CA ALA A 28 -4.38 14.39 9.02
C ALA A 28 -5.26 15.63 8.80
N ALA A 29 -6.00 15.70 7.68
CA ALA A 29 -6.90 16.80 7.39
C ALA A 29 -8.07 16.90 8.39
N LEU A 30 -8.65 15.76 8.79
CA LEU A 30 -9.71 15.70 9.80
C LEU A 30 -9.23 16.20 11.17
N VAL A 31 -7.98 15.92 11.55
CA VAL A 31 -7.40 16.42 12.80
C VAL A 31 -7.17 17.93 12.72
N HIS A 32 -6.64 18.43 11.60
CA HIS A 32 -6.29 19.83 11.44
C HIS A 32 -7.52 20.75 11.22
N THR A 33 -8.52 20.28 10.46
CA THR A 33 -9.70 21.07 10.07
C THR A 33 -10.93 20.16 10.04
N PRO A 34 -11.49 19.81 11.22
CA PRO A 34 -12.47 18.72 11.35
C PRO A 34 -13.80 18.94 10.64
N PHE A 35 -14.15 20.18 10.29
CA PHE A 35 -15.40 20.54 9.62
C PHE A 35 -15.20 21.01 8.17
N ASP A 36 -14.02 20.77 7.58
CA ASP A 36 -13.84 21.00 6.14
C ASP A 36 -14.66 19.99 5.32
N THR A 37 -15.72 20.49 4.68
CA THR A 37 -16.65 19.68 3.90
C THR A 37 -15.95 18.95 2.74
N THR A 38 -14.88 19.52 2.19
CA THR A 38 -14.12 18.89 1.10
C THR A 38 -13.46 17.58 1.56
N THR A 39 -12.88 17.58 2.76
CA THR A 39 -12.29 16.40 3.38
C THR A 39 -13.36 15.32 3.64
N HIS A 40 -14.53 15.72 4.13
CA HIS A 40 -15.67 14.80 4.34
C HIS A 40 -16.17 14.19 3.03
N ASP A 41 -16.28 14.97 1.96
CA ASP A 41 -16.75 14.48 0.67
C ASP A 41 -15.75 13.51 0.03
N ARG A 42 -14.44 13.79 0.14
CA ARG A 42 -13.39 12.87 -0.31
C ARG A 42 -13.39 11.56 0.48
N LEU A 43 -13.56 11.63 1.79
CA LEU A 43 -13.67 10.43 2.62
C LEU A 43 -14.90 9.61 2.23
N ARG A 44 -16.05 10.26 2.01
CA ARG A 44 -17.27 9.59 1.58
C ARG A 44 -17.10 8.91 0.22
N SER A 45 -16.50 9.57 -0.76
CA SER A 45 -16.22 8.98 -2.07
C SER A 45 -15.31 7.76 -1.93
N PHE A 46 -14.19 7.87 -1.19
CA PHE A 46 -13.32 6.72 -0.96
C PHE A 46 -14.06 5.52 -0.34
N LEU A 47 -14.89 5.78 0.69
CA LEU A 47 -15.66 4.72 1.35
C LEU A 47 -16.73 4.10 0.45
N THR A 48 -17.26 4.86 -0.51
CA THR A 48 -18.34 4.40 -1.40
C THR A 48 -17.79 3.68 -2.62
N ASP A 49 -16.69 4.20 -3.18
CA ASP A 49 -16.24 3.86 -4.53
C ASP A 49 -15.00 2.94 -4.51
N ASP A 50 -14.09 3.11 -3.53
CA ASP A 50 -12.76 2.48 -3.57
C ASP A 50 -12.53 1.43 -2.47
N ALA A 51 -13.15 1.61 -1.30
CA ALA A 51 -12.78 0.87 -0.09
C ALA A 51 -12.90 -0.66 -0.24
N ASP A 52 -13.98 -1.14 -0.87
CA ASP A 52 -14.21 -2.58 -1.04
C ASP A 52 -13.15 -3.25 -1.93
N GLU A 53 -12.73 -2.57 -3.01
CA GLU A 53 -11.68 -3.07 -3.90
C GLU A 53 -10.32 -3.06 -3.21
N VAL A 54 -10.03 -2.01 -2.44
CA VAL A 54 -8.81 -1.93 -1.62
C VAL A 54 -8.74 -3.06 -0.59
N LEU A 55 -9.85 -3.33 0.12
CA LEU A 55 -9.92 -4.42 1.09
C LEU A 55 -9.76 -5.78 0.42
N THR A 56 -10.33 -5.96 -0.77
CA THR A 56 -10.15 -7.17 -1.58
C THR A 56 -8.69 -7.38 -1.98
N SER A 57 -8.01 -6.34 -2.46
CA SER A 57 -6.57 -6.39 -2.77
C SER A 57 -5.74 -6.65 -1.53
N LEU A 58 -6.06 -6.04 -0.39
CA LEU A 58 -5.36 -6.31 0.86
C LEU A 58 -5.49 -7.78 1.26
N GLU A 59 -6.67 -8.38 1.13
CA GLU A 59 -6.87 -9.79 1.43
C GLU A 59 -6.18 -10.70 0.41
N ALA A 60 -6.07 -10.29 -0.86
CA ALA A 60 -5.23 -10.98 -1.84
C ALA A 60 -3.76 -10.98 -1.44
N LEU A 61 -3.21 -9.83 -1.05
CA LEU A 61 -1.83 -9.71 -0.57
C LEU A 61 -1.58 -10.54 0.70
N ARG A 62 -2.52 -10.55 1.65
CA ARG A 62 -2.41 -11.33 2.90
C ARG A 62 -2.40 -12.84 2.68
N ARG A 63 -3.00 -13.31 1.59
CA ARG A 63 -3.01 -14.73 1.21
C ARG A 63 -1.71 -15.16 0.50
N ARG A 64 -0.86 -14.21 0.09
CA ARG A 64 0.43 -14.56 -0.54
C ARG A 64 1.36 -15.21 0.49
N PRO A 65 2.14 -16.23 0.09
CA PRO A 65 3.15 -16.83 0.95
C PRO A 65 4.17 -15.78 1.42
N GLU A 66 4.61 -15.89 2.68
CA GLU A 66 5.59 -14.96 3.25
C GLU A 66 6.90 -14.91 2.43
N ALA A 67 7.36 -16.04 1.89
CA ALA A 67 8.55 -16.09 1.06
C ALA A 67 8.41 -15.24 -0.21
N GLU A 68 7.22 -15.20 -0.80
CA GLU A 68 6.92 -14.37 -1.97
C GLU A 68 6.93 -12.89 -1.59
N LEU A 69 6.26 -12.51 -0.50
CA LEU A 69 6.24 -11.13 0.00
C LEU A 69 7.65 -10.62 0.31
N ARG A 70 8.50 -11.44 0.95
CA ARG A 70 9.90 -11.09 1.25
C ARG A 70 10.73 -10.91 -0.02
N ALA A 71 10.58 -11.81 -1.00
CA ALA A 71 11.25 -11.68 -2.28
C ALA A 71 10.83 -10.40 -3.01
N ARG A 72 9.55 -10.06 -2.92
CA ARG A 72 8.97 -8.87 -3.54
C ARG A 72 9.44 -7.57 -2.89
N ILE A 73 9.49 -7.52 -1.56
CA ILE A 73 10.11 -6.40 -0.83
C ILE A 73 11.59 -6.27 -1.21
N ALA A 74 12.33 -7.38 -1.29
CA ALA A 74 13.74 -7.37 -1.67
C ALA A 74 13.97 -6.83 -3.09
N GLU A 75 13.08 -7.16 -4.02
CA GLU A 75 13.07 -6.63 -5.38
C GLU A 75 12.84 -5.11 -5.40
N LEU A 76 11.80 -4.64 -4.69
CA LEU A 76 11.41 -3.23 -4.62
C LEU A 76 12.44 -2.35 -3.90
N CYS A 77 13.00 -2.83 -2.79
CA CYS A 77 14.04 -2.15 -2.03
C CYS A 77 15.43 -2.26 -2.68
N GLY A 78 15.59 -3.13 -3.68
CA GLY A 78 16.84 -3.35 -4.39
C GLY A 78 17.89 -4.13 -3.61
N HIS A 79 17.55 -4.73 -2.45
CA HIS A 79 18.45 -5.51 -1.60
C HIS A 79 17.80 -6.84 -1.22
N SER A 80 18.56 -7.94 -1.29
CA SER A 80 18.17 -9.21 -0.67
C SER A 80 18.02 -8.98 0.83
N LEU A 81 16.80 -9.04 1.37
CA LEU A 81 16.58 -9.16 2.80
C LEU A 81 17.25 -10.48 3.23
N LEU A 82 18.48 -10.38 3.75
CA LEU A 82 19.22 -11.54 4.24
C LEU A 82 18.34 -12.23 5.29
N ALA A 83 18.16 -13.53 5.12
CA ALA A 83 17.50 -14.36 6.12
C ALA A 83 18.31 -14.27 7.42
N GLU A 84 17.84 -13.46 8.36
CA GLU A 84 18.39 -13.47 9.71
C GLU A 84 17.96 -14.77 10.40
N GLY A 85 18.96 -15.58 10.78
CA GLY A 85 18.78 -16.67 11.74
C GLY A 85 19.43 -18.01 11.39
N SER A 86 20.72 -18.04 11.06
CA SER A 86 21.56 -19.22 11.33
C SER A 86 22.75 -18.79 12.17
N ALA A 87 22.61 -18.94 13.48
CA ALA A 87 23.68 -19.05 14.46
C ALA A 87 23.16 -19.87 15.64
#